data_AF-A0A2S7UZG6-F1
#
_entry.id   AF-A0A2S7UZG6-F1
#
_cell.length_a   1.000
_cell.length_b   1.000
_cell.length_c   1.000
_cell.angle_alpha   90.00
_cell.angle_beta   90.00
_cell.angle_gamma   90.00
#
_symmetry.space_group_name_H-M   'P 1'
#
loop_
_entity.id
_entity.type
_entity.pdbx_description
1 polymer ?
#
loop_
_entity_poly.entity_id
_entity_poly.type
_entity_poly.pdbx_seq_one_letter_code
_entity_poly.pdbx_strand_id
1 'polypeptide(L)'
;MQNSVTLIAKNFSIIRWLALQNNLVNWYWQVDVNSDEFILNLSNDIQFPTLFSRQQLLTTSQKHIPFTTEDAVVYSRFRELLALTKLNPQAQFSIAVNATAVHNYLGAYATKSWLFETIGNPGFYFESGDIVETESKSIGYYLVIDTDELTSTIMLLSEQQQIDTNRVFNQGQVIRVHNDRLEKKSNIESLAL
;
A
#
# COMPACT_ATOMS: atom_id res chain seq x y z
N MET A 1 -6.82 18.28 -15.36
CA MET A 1 -6.82 17.32 -14.24
C MET A 1 -5.43 16.90 -13.75
N GLN A 2 -4.32 17.24 -14.44
CA GLN A 2 -2.95 16.89 -14.00
C GLN A 2 -2.34 17.82 -12.94
N ASN A 3 -2.91 19.00 -12.67
CA ASN A 3 -2.26 19.99 -11.80
C ASN A 3 -2.46 19.78 -10.29
N SER A 4 -3.54 19.09 -9.87
CA SER A 4 -3.87 18.95 -8.45
C SER A 4 -3.00 17.92 -7.73
N VAL A 5 -2.60 16.86 -8.42
CA VAL A 5 -1.76 15.77 -7.87
C VAL A 5 -0.31 16.23 -7.66
N THR A 6 0.21 17.07 -8.58
CA THR A 6 1.57 17.63 -8.48
C THR A 6 1.70 18.65 -7.34
N LEU A 7 0.61 19.33 -6.96
CA LEU A 7 0.57 20.26 -5.83
C LEU A 7 0.60 19.55 -4.48
N ILE A 8 0.00 18.36 -4.36
CA ILE A 8 0.04 17.52 -3.15
C ILE A 8 1.44 16.92 -2.97
N ALA A 9 2.09 16.51 -4.06
CA ALA A 9 3.40 15.88 -4.04
C ALA A 9 4.56 16.82 -3.61
N LYS A 10 4.45 18.14 -3.88
CA LYS A 10 5.53 19.10 -3.62
C LYS A 10 5.52 19.75 -2.22
N ASN A 11 4.52 19.50 -1.38
CA ASN A 11 4.31 20.26 -0.13
C ASN A 11 4.19 19.40 1.15
N PHE A 12 4.96 18.31 1.25
CA PHE A 12 4.90 17.40 2.39
C PHE A 12 5.47 17.95 3.71
N SER A 13 6.38 18.93 3.67
CA SER A 13 6.82 19.66 4.87
C SER A 13 5.68 20.47 5.50
N ILE A 14 4.73 20.94 4.68
CA ILE A 14 3.56 21.70 5.13
C ILE A 14 2.50 20.76 5.71
N ILE A 15 2.29 19.56 5.14
CA ILE A 15 1.31 18.59 5.68
C ILE A 15 1.75 18.07 7.06
N ARG A 16 3.06 17.77 7.24
CA ARG A 16 3.62 17.40 8.56
C ARG A 16 3.47 18.53 9.58
N TRP A 17 3.61 19.79 9.16
CA TRP A 17 3.46 20.96 10.02
C TRP A 17 1.98 21.31 10.32
N LEU A 18 1.08 21.15 9.34
CA LEU A 18 -0.37 21.35 9.50
C LEU A 18 -1.02 20.28 10.38
N ALA A 19 -0.64 19.00 10.21
CA ALA A 19 -1.15 17.91 11.02
C ALA A 19 -0.74 18.01 12.50
N LEU A 20 0.42 18.63 12.79
CA LEU A 20 0.92 18.82 14.16
C LEU A 20 0.47 20.13 14.80
N GLN A 21 0.04 21.14 14.04
CA GLN A 21 -0.28 22.47 14.59
C GLN A 21 -1.75 22.90 14.49
N ASN A 22 -2.60 22.33 13.64
CA ASN A 22 -3.99 22.82 13.53
C ASN A 22 -5.02 21.75 13.17
N ASN A 23 -6.12 21.79 13.93
CA ASN A 23 -7.38 21.06 13.77
C ASN A 23 -8.16 21.43 12.47
N LEU A 24 -7.47 21.58 11.32
CA LEU A 24 -8.02 22.15 10.07
C LEU A 24 -7.95 21.22 8.87
N VAL A 25 -7.34 20.04 9.00
CA VAL A 25 -7.31 19.02 7.95
C VAL A 25 -7.99 17.76 8.47
N ASN A 26 -9.31 17.69 8.29
CA ASN A 26 -10.10 16.53 8.70
C ASN A 26 -10.06 15.47 7.61
N TRP A 27 -8.94 14.77 7.50
CA TRP A 27 -8.91 13.55 6.67
C TRP A 27 -9.85 12.53 7.29
N TYR A 28 -10.60 11.83 6.45
CA TYR A 28 -11.45 10.75 6.92
C TYR A 28 -11.64 9.71 5.81
N TRP A 29 -11.72 8.47 6.24
CA TRP A 29 -12.09 7.35 5.40
C TRP A 29 -13.60 7.20 5.33
N GLN A 30 -14.10 6.74 4.19
CA GLN A 30 -15.48 6.32 4.04
C GLN A 30 -15.57 5.26 2.95
N VAL A 31 -16.67 4.54 2.91
CA VAL A 31 -17.05 3.76 1.73
C VAL A 31 -17.98 4.60 0.89
N ASP A 32 -17.63 4.82 -0.38
CA ASP A 32 -18.50 5.50 -1.32
C ASP A 32 -19.79 4.71 -1.55
N VAL A 33 -20.91 5.43 -1.59
CA VAL A 33 -22.23 4.79 -1.70
C VAL A 33 -22.55 4.31 -3.11
N ASN A 34 -21.87 4.83 -4.13
CA ASN A 34 -22.14 4.51 -5.52
C ASN A 34 -21.18 3.43 -6.04
N SER A 35 -19.88 3.55 -5.73
CA SER A 35 -18.85 2.60 -6.19
C SER A 35 -18.56 1.46 -5.22
N ASP A 36 -18.98 1.58 -3.95
CA ASP A 36 -18.62 0.66 -2.85
C ASP A 36 -17.10 0.61 -2.55
N GLU A 37 -16.34 1.57 -3.11
CA GLU A 37 -14.91 1.73 -2.88
C GLU A 37 -14.64 2.40 -1.54
N PHE A 38 -13.54 1.99 -0.90
CA PHE A 38 -13.02 2.64 0.28
C PHE A 38 -12.19 3.86 -0.16
N ILE A 39 -12.52 5.04 0.34
CA ILE A 39 -11.98 6.33 -0.12
C ILE A 39 -11.40 7.09 1.05
N LEU A 40 -10.22 7.68 0.84
CA LEU A 40 -9.66 8.71 1.72
C LEU A 40 -10.09 10.10 1.22
N ASN A 41 -10.81 10.86 2.04
CA ASN A 41 -11.10 12.26 1.78
C ASN A 41 -9.99 13.11 2.39
N LEU A 42 -9.35 13.94 1.58
CA LEU A 42 -8.29 14.85 2.04
C LEU A 42 -8.83 16.26 2.33
N SER A 43 -9.94 16.61 1.68
CA SER A 43 -10.72 17.84 1.84
C SER A 43 -12.11 17.63 1.22
N ASN A 44 -12.96 18.66 1.20
CA ASN A 44 -14.30 18.58 0.60
C ASN A 44 -14.30 18.21 -0.89
N ASP A 45 -13.25 18.59 -1.63
CA ASP A 45 -13.17 18.43 -3.09
C ASP A 45 -12.08 17.45 -3.54
N ILE A 46 -11.34 16.86 -2.61
CA ILE A 46 -10.23 15.97 -2.92
C ILE A 46 -10.48 14.60 -2.29
N GLN A 47 -10.81 13.65 -3.15
CA GLN A 47 -11.03 12.26 -2.81
C GLN A 47 -9.97 11.39 -3.47
N PHE A 48 -9.52 10.40 -2.72
CA PHE A 48 -8.57 9.40 -3.21
C PHE A 48 -9.18 8.00 -3.03
N PRO A 49 -9.70 7.39 -4.12
CA PRO A 49 -10.19 6.02 -4.06
C PRO A 49 -9.01 5.05 -3.84
N THR A 50 -9.17 4.15 -2.88
CA THR A 50 -8.25 3.02 -2.69
C THR A 50 -8.62 1.89 -3.67
N LEU A 51 -7.79 0.87 -3.73
CA LEU A 51 -8.04 -0.34 -4.54
C LEU A 51 -8.99 -1.33 -3.87
N PHE A 52 -9.66 -0.93 -2.78
CA PHE A 52 -10.41 -1.84 -1.92
C PHE A 52 -11.89 -1.48 -1.84
N SER A 53 -12.71 -2.52 -1.75
CA SER A 53 -14.16 -2.39 -1.58
C SER A 53 -14.59 -2.66 -0.15
N ARG A 54 -15.84 -2.33 0.18
CA ARG A 54 -16.47 -2.63 1.48
C ARG A 54 -16.29 -4.08 1.92
N GLN A 55 -16.36 -5.03 1.00
CA GLN A 55 -16.30 -6.46 1.30
C GLN A 55 -14.96 -6.90 1.90
N GLN A 56 -13.90 -6.11 1.66
CA GLN A 56 -12.56 -6.40 2.14
C GLN A 56 -12.29 -5.74 3.50
N LEU A 57 -13.15 -4.84 3.96
CA LEU A 57 -12.97 -4.13 5.22
C LEU A 57 -13.27 -5.04 6.42
N LEU A 58 -12.53 -4.84 7.51
CA LEU A 58 -12.96 -5.23 8.84
C LEU A 58 -14.30 -4.53 9.10
N THR A 59 -15.27 -5.26 9.65
CA THR A 59 -16.62 -4.75 9.90
C THR A 59 -16.57 -3.39 10.61
N THR A 60 -16.96 -2.33 9.89
CA THR A 60 -17.05 -0.97 10.41
C THR A 60 -18.50 -0.51 10.36
N SER A 61 -19.03 -0.08 11.51
CA SER A 61 -20.38 0.47 11.63
C SER A 61 -20.46 1.96 11.32
N GLN A 62 -19.32 2.63 11.20
CA GLN A 62 -19.25 4.08 11.02
C GLN A 62 -19.21 4.46 9.54
N LYS A 63 -20.03 5.46 9.18
CA LYS A 63 -20.08 5.99 7.81
C LYS A 63 -18.82 6.78 7.45
N HIS A 64 -18.31 7.58 8.39
CA HIS A 64 -17.06 8.33 8.26
C HIS A 64 -16.14 7.92 9.40
N ILE A 65 -14.93 7.49 9.06
CA ILE A 65 -13.91 7.06 10.02
C ILE A 65 -12.82 8.12 9.99
N PRO A 66 -12.58 8.87 11.07
CA PRO A 66 -11.53 9.88 11.11
C PRO A 66 -10.17 9.26 10.76
N PHE A 67 -9.35 9.97 9.99
CA PHE A 67 -7.95 9.60 9.79
C PHE A 67 -7.22 9.83 11.11
N THR A 68 -6.82 8.74 11.75
CA THR A 68 -6.32 8.76 13.13
C THR A 68 -4.83 9.09 13.20
N THR A 69 -4.33 9.34 14.41
CA THR A 69 -2.87 9.42 14.64
C THR A 69 -2.16 8.13 14.25
N GLU A 70 -2.80 6.96 14.44
CA GLU A 70 -2.24 5.66 14.04
C GLU A 70 -2.10 5.57 12.51
N ASP A 71 -3.12 6.00 11.77
CA ASP A 71 -3.04 6.11 10.31
C ASP A 71 -1.88 7.02 9.88
N ALA A 72 -1.70 8.15 10.56
CA ALA A 72 -0.63 9.11 10.26
C ALA A 72 0.76 8.49 10.46
N VAL A 73 0.94 7.67 11.49
CA VAL A 73 2.21 6.96 11.76
C VAL A 73 2.50 5.95 10.66
N VAL A 74 1.55 5.08 10.33
CA VAL A 74 1.70 4.04 9.29
C VAL A 74 1.95 4.69 7.92
N TYR A 75 1.14 5.69 7.57
CA TYR A 75 1.28 6.44 6.33
C TYR A 75 2.66 7.10 6.23
N SER A 76 3.09 7.81 7.28
CA SER A 76 4.39 8.51 7.26
C SER A 76 5.55 7.55 7.11
N ARG A 77 5.52 6.40 7.79
CA ARG A 77 6.53 5.35 7.65
C ARG A 77 6.65 4.86 6.21
N PHE A 78 5.54 4.49 5.58
CA PHE A 78 5.58 4.02 4.20
C PHE A 78 5.96 5.13 3.22
N ARG A 79 5.54 6.37 3.46
CA ARG A 79 5.97 7.52 2.64
C ARG A 79 7.47 7.75 2.68
N GLU A 80 8.07 7.72 3.86
CA GLU A 80 9.51 7.89 4.04
C GLU A 80 10.30 6.76 3.34
N LEU A 81 9.83 5.52 3.46
CA LEU A 81 10.43 4.38 2.80
C LEU A 81 10.32 4.46 1.27
N LEU A 82 9.11 4.74 0.75
CA LEU A 82 8.86 4.83 -0.69
C LEU A 82 9.60 6.01 -1.33
N ALA A 83 9.94 7.05 -0.58
CA ALA A 83 10.75 8.16 -1.06
C ALA A 83 12.18 7.76 -1.45
N LEU A 84 12.67 6.61 -0.95
CA LEU A 84 13.97 6.04 -1.32
C LEU A 84 13.91 5.26 -2.64
N THR A 85 12.71 4.98 -3.15
CA THR A 85 12.52 4.22 -4.40
C THR A 85 12.48 5.15 -5.61
N LYS A 86 12.60 4.58 -6.82
CA LYS A 86 12.44 5.31 -8.10
C LYS A 86 10.99 5.60 -8.49
N LEU A 87 10.02 5.18 -7.68
CA LEU A 87 8.61 5.47 -7.93
C LEU A 87 8.40 6.98 -8.03
N ASN A 88 7.55 7.39 -8.97
CA ASN A 88 7.18 8.80 -9.06
C ASN A 88 6.36 9.24 -7.82
N PRO A 89 6.30 10.55 -7.48
CA PRO A 89 5.64 11.00 -6.26
C PRO A 89 4.16 10.61 -6.13
N GLN A 90 3.44 10.47 -7.25
CA GLN A 90 2.04 10.04 -7.27
C GLN A 90 1.91 8.57 -6.90
N ALA A 91 2.75 7.70 -7.48
CA ALA A 91 2.79 6.28 -7.14
C ALA A 91 3.18 6.08 -5.67
N GLN A 92 4.20 6.77 -5.19
CA GLN A 92 4.57 6.75 -3.78
C GLN A 92 3.40 7.17 -2.88
N PHE A 93 2.58 8.14 -3.29
CA PHE A 93 1.45 8.63 -2.49
C PHE A 93 0.33 7.59 -2.47
N SER A 94 -0.03 7.11 -3.66
CA SER A 94 -1.03 6.08 -3.87
C SER A 94 -0.74 4.82 -3.06
N ILE A 95 0.49 4.30 -3.16
CA ILE A 95 0.90 3.08 -2.46
C ILE A 95 0.89 3.30 -0.95
N ALA A 96 1.37 4.44 -0.44
CA ALA A 96 1.32 4.70 0.99
C ALA A 96 -0.12 4.76 1.53
N VAL A 97 -1.04 5.43 0.82
CA VAL A 97 -2.46 5.48 1.22
C VAL A 97 -3.08 4.08 1.22
N ASN A 98 -2.86 3.31 0.14
CA ASN A 98 -3.38 1.96 0.05
C ASN A 98 -2.76 1.05 1.13
N ALA A 99 -1.46 1.17 1.42
CA ALA A 99 -0.79 0.36 2.44
C ALA A 99 -1.32 0.68 3.85
N THR A 100 -1.58 1.95 4.16
CA THR A 100 -2.26 2.34 5.39
C THR A 100 -3.66 1.75 5.47
N ALA A 101 -4.42 1.78 4.36
CA ALA A 101 -5.75 1.17 4.31
C ALA A 101 -5.70 -0.32 4.64
N VAL A 102 -4.78 -1.06 4.00
CA VAL A 102 -4.57 -2.50 4.22
C VAL A 102 -4.21 -2.79 5.68
N HIS A 103 -3.27 -2.04 6.23
CA HIS A 103 -2.75 -2.26 7.57
C HIS A 103 -3.81 -2.06 8.66
N ASN A 104 -4.66 -1.03 8.53
CA ASN A 104 -5.57 -0.64 9.62
C ASN A 104 -7.02 -1.08 9.43
N TYR A 105 -7.47 -1.31 8.19
CA TYR A 105 -8.90 -1.44 7.89
C TYR A 105 -9.30 -2.72 7.18
N LEU A 106 -8.37 -3.48 6.60
CA LEU A 106 -8.74 -4.65 5.81
C LEU A 106 -8.68 -5.94 6.61
N GLY A 107 -9.61 -6.85 6.28
CA GLY A 107 -9.66 -8.19 6.83
C GLY A 107 -8.52 -9.08 6.33
N ALA A 108 -8.40 -10.26 6.93
CA ALA A 108 -7.37 -11.22 6.55
C ALA A 108 -7.53 -11.66 5.09
N TYR A 109 -6.43 -11.64 4.35
CA TYR A 109 -6.38 -12.13 2.98
C TYR A 109 -6.16 -13.65 2.97
N ALA A 110 -6.87 -14.34 2.07
CA ALA A 110 -6.55 -15.73 1.77
C ALA A 110 -5.15 -15.84 1.17
N THR A 111 -4.36 -16.76 1.69
CA THR A 111 -3.01 -17.03 1.20
C THR A 111 -3.06 -17.69 -0.18
N LYS A 112 -2.38 -17.11 -1.17
CA LYS A 112 -2.37 -17.57 -2.57
C LYS A 112 -0.95 -17.82 -3.10
N SER A 113 -0.16 -18.56 -2.34
CA SER A 113 1.27 -18.78 -2.63
C SER A 113 1.53 -19.59 -3.90
N TRP A 114 0.57 -20.39 -4.37
CA TRP A 114 0.69 -21.18 -5.61
C TRP A 114 0.79 -20.33 -6.88
N LEU A 115 0.65 -19.01 -6.77
CA LEU A 115 0.86 -18.06 -7.86
C LEU A 115 2.35 -17.72 -8.08
N PHE A 116 3.21 -18.07 -7.13
CA PHE A 116 4.61 -17.67 -7.12
C PHE A 116 5.54 -18.87 -6.92
N GLU A 117 6.71 -18.78 -7.51
CA GLU A 117 7.78 -19.77 -7.36
C GLU A 117 8.39 -19.72 -5.94
N THR A 118 8.96 -20.84 -5.50
CA THR A 118 9.72 -20.89 -4.24
C THR A 118 11.12 -20.35 -4.49
N ILE A 119 11.38 -19.11 -4.10
CA ILE A 119 12.69 -18.44 -4.26
C ILE A 119 13.35 -18.08 -2.93
N GLY A 120 12.58 -18.10 -1.83
CA GLY A 120 13.05 -17.68 -0.51
C GLY A 120 14.01 -18.68 0.11
N ASN A 121 15.03 -18.16 0.80
CA ASN A 121 15.94 -18.97 1.60
C ASN A 121 15.33 -19.28 2.98
N PRO A 122 15.44 -20.53 3.47
CA PRO A 122 15.01 -20.86 4.82
C PRO A 122 15.66 -19.96 5.88
N GLY A 123 14.88 -19.49 6.84
CA GLY A 123 15.40 -18.74 8.00
C GLY A 123 15.53 -17.23 7.82
N PHE A 124 15.03 -16.66 6.72
CA PHE A 124 14.85 -15.21 6.61
C PHE A 124 13.59 -14.76 7.34
N TYR A 125 13.72 -13.67 8.10
CA TYR A 125 12.62 -12.96 8.73
C TYR A 125 12.29 -11.70 7.94
N PHE A 126 11.00 -11.46 7.74
CA PHE A 126 10.48 -10.26 7.10
C PHE A 126 9.90 -9.33 8.16
N GLU A 127 9.95 -8.04 7.87
CA GLU A 127 9.32 -7.01 8.68
C GLU A 127 8.45 -6.13 7.79
N SER A 128 7.43 -5.51 8.39
CA SER A 128 6.68 -4.44 7.71
C SER A 128 7.64 -3.37 7.18
N GLY A 129 7.43 -2.93 5.94
CA GLY A 129 8.34 -2.01 5.25
C GLY A 129 9.39 -2.70 4.39
N ASP A 130 9.67 -3.99 4.56
CA ASP A 130 10.63 -4.67 3.69
C ASP A 130 10.17 -4.63 2.23
N ILE A 131 11.13 -4.41 1.32
CA ILE A 131 10.91 -4.59 -0.11
C ILE A 131 11.41 -5.98 -0.49
N VAL A 132 10.54 -6.76 -1.10
CA VAL A 132 10.78 -8.15 -1.49
C VAL A 132 10.55 -8.34 -2.98
N GLU A 133 11.28 -9.29 -3.54
CA GLU A 133 11.07 -9.80 -4.88
C GLU A 133 10.21 -11.07 -4.81
N THR A 134 9.36 -11.27 -5.81
CA THR A 134 8.68 -12.55 -6.08
C THR A 134 8.88 -12.92 -7.53
N GLU A 135 8.88 -14.22 -7.81
CA GLU A 135 8.97 -14.75 -9.17
C GLU A 135 7.69 -15.53 -9.54
N SER A 136 7.24 -15.32 -10.77
CA SER A 136 6.12 -16.03 -11.40
C SER A 136 6.42 -16.12 -12.91
N LYS A 137 5.49 -15.76 -13.81
CA LYS A 137 5.85 -15.57 -15.24
C LYS A 137 6.82 -14.41 -15.47
N SER A 138 6.80 -13.42 -14.60
CA SER A 138 7.81 -12.38 -14.52
C SER A 138 8.18 -12.09 -13.07
N ILE A 139 9.28 -11.37 -12.89
CA ILE A 139 9.68 -10.82 -11.59
C ILE A 139 8.74 -9.67 -11.22
N GLY A 140 8.43 -9.53 -9.93
CA GLY A 140 7.74 -8.36 -9.38
C GLY A 140 8.31 -7.97 -8.01
N TYR A 141 8.32 -6.66 -7.74
CA TYR A 141 8.76 -6.10 -6.47
C TYR A 141 7.58 -5.66 -5.63
N TYR A 142 7.63 -5.96 -4.34
CA TYR A 142 6.53 -5.77 -3.41
C TYR A 142 6.99 -5.12 -2.12
N LEU A 143 6.08 -4.37 -1.49
CA LEU A 143 6.19 -3.89 -0.11
C LEU A 143 5.51 -4.88 0.83
N VAL A 144 6.21 -5.31 1.87
CA VAL A 144 5.63 -6.07 2.99
C VAL A 144 4.85 -5.10 3.87
N ILE A 145 3.55 -5.31 4.03
CA ILE A 145 2.68 -4.47 4.86
C ILE A 145 2.58 -5.04 6.27
N ASP A 146 2.36 -6.35 6.36
CA ASP A 146 2.20 -7.12 7.58
C ASP A 146 2.79 -8.52 7.37
N THR A 147 3.28 -9.16 8.42
CA THR A 147 3.89 -10.49 8.34
C THR A 147 3.86 -11.24 9.65
N ASP A 148 3.73 -12.56 9.56
CA ASP A 148 3.92 -13.51 10.64
C ASP A 148 5.08 -14.48 10.31
N GLU A 149 5.22 -15.55 11.11
CA GLU A 149 6.29 -16.55 10.96
C GLU A 149 6.24 -17.29 9.60
N LEU A 150 5.06 -17.43 8.99
CA LEU A 150 4.83 -18.28 7.82
C LEU A 150 4.42 -17.51 6.58
N THR A 151 3.74 -16.37 6.74
CA THR A 151 3.12 -15.62 5.66
C THR A 151 3.27 -14.11 5.81
N SER A 152 3.34 -13.41 4.67
CA SER A 152 3.32 -11.96 4.59
C SER A 152 2.19 -11.47 3.70
N THR A 153 1.59 -10.36 4.09
CA THR A 153 0.72 -9.54 3.24
C THR A 153 1.58 -8.54 2.50
N ILE A 154 1.59 -8.64 1.17
CA ILE A 154 2.48 -7.88 0.30
C ILE A 154 1.66 -7.07 -0.74
N MET A 155 2.19 -5.90 -1.12
CA MET A 155 1.59 -5.01 -2.12
C MET A 155 2.55 -4.74 -3.27
N LEU A 156 2.09 -4.88 -4.51
CA LEU A 156 2.94 -4.73 -5.69
C LEU A 156 3.40 -3.27 -5.84
N LEU A 157 4.72 -3.08 -5.91
CA LEU A 157 5.37 -1.80 -6.21
C LEU A 157 5.65 -1.63 -7.71
N SER A 158 6.02 -2.70 -8.41
CA SER A 158 6.20 -2.66 -9.87
C SER A 158 4.91 -2.23 -10.56
N GLU A 159 5.02 -1.57 -11.72
CA GLU A 159 3.86 -1.16 -12.51
C GLU A 159 2.91 -2.34 -12.77
N GLN A 160 3.49 -3.48 -13.19
CA GLN A 160 2.78 -4.73 -13.41
C GLN A 160 3.68 -5.96 -13.14
N GLN A 161 3.05 -7.10 -12.86
CA GLN A 161 3.70 -8.41 -12.88
C GLN A 161 2.82 -9.42 -13.61
N GLN A 162 3.40 -10.17 -14.55
CA GLN A 162 2.74 -11.29 -15.19
C GLN A 162 2.75 -12.49 -14.23
N ILE A 163 1.56 -12.97 -13.86
CA ILE A 163 1.41 -14.13 -12.95
C ILE A 163 1.25 -15.42 -13.75
N ASP A 164 0.40 -15.43 -14.77
CA ASP A 164 0.31 -16.53 -15.73
C ASP A 164 -0.11 -16.01 -17.10
N THR A 165 -0.51 -16.86 -18.05
CA THR A 165 -0.91 -16.42 -19.39
C THR A 165 -2.14 -15.50 -19.41
N ASN A 166 -2.97 -15.54 -18.38
CA ASN A 166 -4.27 -14.87 -18.32
C ASN A 166 -4.36 -13.80 -17.22
N ARG A 167 -3.40 -13.76 -16.30
CA ARG A 167 -3.43 -12.90 -15.11
C ARG A 167 -2.22 -11.99 -15.03
N VAL A 168 -2.50 -10.71 -14.90
CA VAL A 168 -1.54 -9.64 -14.62
C VAL A 168 -1.94 -8.98 -13.32
N PHE A 169 -0.97 -8.78 -12.43
CA PHE A 169 -1.15 -7.91 -11.28
C PHE A 169 -0.69 -6.50 -11.60
N ASN A 170 -1.41 -5.51 -11.08
CA ASN A 170 -1.11 -4.09 -11.29
C ASN A 170 -0.61 -3.45 -9.98
N GLN A 171 0.13 -2.34 -10.10
CA GLN A 171 0.66 -1.61 -8.94
C GLN A 171 -0.41 -1.34 -7.87
N GLY A 172 -0.04 -1.55 -6.61
CA GLY A 172 -0.92 -1.40 -5.45
C GLY A 172 -1.77 -2.63 -5.13
N GLN A 173 -1.80 -3.64 -6.00
CA GLN A 173 -2.55 -4.87 -5.75
C GLN A 173 -1.93 -5.67 -4.60
N VAL A 174 -2.80 -6.22 -3.73
CA VAL A 174 -2.41 -6.85 -2.46
C VAL A 174 -2.70 -8.34 -2.47
N ILE A 175 -1.80 -9.11 -1.87
CA ILE A 175 -1.94 -10.56 -1.72
C ILE A 175 -1.23 -11.02 -0.45
N ARG A 176 -1.71 -12.11 0.16
CA ARG A 176 -0.99 -12.82 1.21
C ARG A 176 -0.33 -14.07 0.64
N VAL A 177 0.94 -14.29 0.97
CA VAL A 177 1.76 -15.40 0.46
C VAL A 177 2.60 -16.00 1.57
N HIS A 178 3.09 -17.21 1.37
CA HIS A 178 4.08 -17.84 2.23
C HIS A 178 5.43 -17.14 2.08
N ASN A 179 6.18 -17.08 3.17
CA ASN A 179 7.47 -16.39 3.23
C ASN A 179 8.53 -17.06 2.34
N ASP A 180 8.35 -18.34 1.99
CA ASP A 180 9.20 -19.08 1.04
C ASP A 180 9.09 -18.58 -0.42
N ARG A 181 8.15 -17.68 -0.70
CA ARG A 181 7.97 -17.02 -2.00
C ARG A 181 8.76 -15.71 -2.13
N LEU A 182 9.40 -15.26 -1.06
CA LEU A 182 9.93 -13.90 -0.95
C LEU A 182 11.46 -13.88 -0.88
N GLU A 183 12.07 -12.95 -1.60
CA GLU A 183 13.48 -12.61 -1.46
C GLU A 183 13.65 -11.13 -1.06
N LYS A 184 14.23 -10.85 0.11
CA LYS A 184 14.44 -9.48 0.60
C LYS A 184 15.47 -8.72 -0.23
N LYS A 185 15.15 -7.49 -0.65
CA LYS A 185 16.05 -6.63 -1.43
C LYS A 185 16.61 -5.50 -0.56
N SER A 186 17.93 -5.32 -0.58
CA SER A 186 18.64 -4.30 0.19
C SER A 186 18.95 -3.03 -0.62
N ASN A 187 19.13 -3.12 -1.94
CA ASN A 187 19.44 -2.00 -2.81
C ASN A 187 18.18 -1.44 -3.51
N ILE A 188 17.24 -0.95 -2.72
CA ILE A 188 15.89 -0.57 -3.20
C ILE A 188 15.90 0.59 -4.21
N GLU A 189 16.90 1.46 -4.14
CA GLU A 189 17.07 2.59 -5.07
C GLU A 189 17.45 2.12 -6.48
N SER A 190 18.02 0.92 -6.60
CA SER A 190 18.44 0.35 -7.88
C SER A 190 17.33 -0.35 -8.64
N LEU A 191 16.24 -0.73 -7.96
CA LEU A 191 15.16 -1.55 -8.52
C LEU A 191 14.45 -0.84 -9.68
N ALA A 192 14.07 -1.63 -10.69
CA ALA A 192 13.25 -1.17 -11.81
C ALA A 192 11.78 -1.19 -11.39
N LEU A 193 11.30 -0.05 -10.88
CA LEU A 193 9.95 0.19 -10.38
C LEU A 193 9.18 1.18 -11.26
#